data_AF-A0A7H8KM47-F1
#
_entry.id   AF-A0A7H8KM47-F1
#
_cell.length_a   1.000
_cell.length_b   1.000
_cell.length_c   1.000
_cell.angle_alpha   90.00
_cell.angle_beta   90.00
_cell.angle_gamma   90.00
#
_symmetry.space_group_name_H-M   'P 1'
#
loop_
_entity.id
_entity.type
_entity.pdbx_description
1 polymer ?
#
loop_
_entity_poly.entity_id
_entity_poly.type
_entity_poly.pdbx_seq_one_letter_code
_entity_poly.pdbx_strand_id
1 'polypeptide(L)'
;MTPRPSPVPDARAVLDACNERVLEREGIPMFLAFRFDGDGPAADERARAEGAALAPLIAHYREALSPGCADDDQAALIDVLQVMAIAHFEPQDTP
;
A
#
# COMPACT_ATOMS: atom_id res chain seq x y z
N MET A 1 11.23 17.91 -7.33
CA MET A 1 10.35 16.79 -7.71
C MET A 1 10.96 15.54 -7.14
N THR A 2 10.31 14.92 -6.16
CA THR A 2 10.71 13.60 -5.66
C THR A 2 10.52 12.60 -6.82
N PRO A 3 11.49 11.72 -7.12
CA PRO A 3 11.32 10.72 -8.17
C PRO A 3 10.07 9.88 -7.90
N ARG A 4 9.31 9.55 -8.95
CA ARG A 4 8.15 8.66 -8.80
C ARG A 4 8.64 7.29 -8.31
N PRO A 5 8.00 6.71 -7.28
CA PRO A 5 8.30 5.35 -6.87
C PRO A 5 7.99 4.38 -8.01
N SER A 6 8.94 3.52 -8.32
CA SER A 6 8.75 2.40 -9.26
C SER A 6 8.25 1.18 -8.49
N PRO A 7 7.36 0.37 -9.05
CA PRO A 7 6.92 -0.85 -8.38
C PRO A 7 8.08 -1.80 -8.12
N VAL A 8 8.02 -2.50 -6.99
CA VAL A 8 8.92 -3.61 -6.69
C VAL A 8 8.63 -4.77 -7.65
N PRO A 9 9.65 -5.56 -8.02
CA PRO A 9 9.48 -6.64 -8.99
C PRO A 9 8.63 -7.81 -8.48
N ASP A 10 8.62 -8.07 -7.17
CA ASP A 10 7.86 -9.16 -6.55
C ASP A 10 7.06 -8.64 -5.35
N ALA A 11 5.82 -8.20 -5.61
CA ALA A 11 4.92 -7.71 -4.56
C ALA A 11 4.47 -8.83 -3.62
N ARG A 12 4.39 -10.08 -4.09
CA ARG A 12 3.95 -11.22 -3.27
C ARG A 12 5.00 -11.54 -2.21
N ALA A 13 6.27 -11.59 -2.59
CA ALA A 13 7.37 -11.81 -1.65
C ALA A 13 7.40 -10.75 -0.54
N VAL A 14 7.11 -9.48 -0.86
CA VAL A 14 7.01 -8.42 0.15
C VAL A 14 5.84 -8.67 1.11
N LEU A 15 4.66 -9.04 0.58
CA LEU A 15 3.50 -9.34 1.41
C LEU A 15 3.73 -10.56 2.32
N ASP A 16 4.35 -11.61 1.79
CA ASP A 16 4.68 -12.81 2.57
C ASP A 16 5.65 -12.46 3.71
N ALA A 17 6.69 -11.66 3.44
CA ALA A 17 7.59 -11.16 4.48
C ALA A 17 6.87 -10.29 5.52
N CYS A 18 5.85 -9.50 5.13
CA CYS A 18 5.02 -8.76 6.08
C CYS A 18 4.25 -9.70 7.01
N ASN A 19 3.67 -10.77 6.46
CA ASN A 19 2.88 -11.74 7.19
C ASN A 19 3.75 -12.59 8.13
N GLU A 20 4.99 -12.90 7.74
CA GLU A 20 5.96 -13.60 8.59
C GLU A 20 6.43 -12.75 9.78
N ARG A 21 6.60 -11.42 9.60
CA ARG A 21 6.98 -10.50 10.69
C ARG A 21 5.98 -10.49 11.86
N VAL A 22 4.73 -10.91 11.63
CA VAL A 22 3.69 -11.05 12.68
C VAL A 22 4.03 -12.18 13.66
N LEU A 23 4.81 -13.19 13.24
CA LEU A 23 5.13 -14.37 14.05
C LEU A 23 6.44 -14.23 14.85
N GLU A 24 7.35 -13.36 14.43
CA GLU A 24 8.72 -13.30 14.97
C GLU A 24 8.93 -12.30 16.11
N ARG A 25 7.97 -11.39 16.36
CA ARG A 25 8.08 -10.37 17.40
C ARG A 25 6.90 -10.46 18.37
N GLU A 26 7.18 -10.29 19.67
CA GLU A 26 6.20 -9.92 20.71
C GLU A 26 5.61 -8.51 20.45
N GLY A 27 5.23 -8.21 19.21
CA GLY A 27 4.67 -6.94 18.79
C GLY A 27 3.17 -6.91 19.04
N ILE A 28 2.66 -5.72 19.36
CA ILE A 28 1.21 -5.48 19.47
C ILE A 28 0.58 -5.74 18.09
N PRO A 29 -0.42 -6.62 17.97
CA PRO A 29 -1.15 -6.82 16.73
C PRO A 29 -1.69 -5.48 16.21
N MET A 30 -1.31 -5.12 14.99
CA MET A 30 -1.75 -3.89 14.35
C MET A 30 -2.91 -4.20 13.41
N PHE A 31 -4.06 -3.60 13.70
CA PHE A 31 -5.23 -3.63 12.82
C PHE A 31 -5.42 -2.25 12.21
N LEU A 32 -5.52 -2.20 10.87
CA LEU A 32 -5.72 -0.96 10.15
C LEU A 32 -7.18 -0.86 9.75
N ALA A 33 -7.93 0.01 10.45
CA ALA A 33 -9.31 0.30 10.11
C ALA A 33 -9.37 1.60 9.28
N PHE A 34 -9.72 1.47 8.01
CA PHE A 34 -9.98 2.63 7.16
C PHE A 34 -11.44 3.04 7.29
N ARG A 35 -11.66 4.27 7.75
CA ARG A 35 -12.96 4.92 7.70
C ARG A 35 -12.88 6.07 6.71
N PHE A 36 -13.70 5.99 5.68
CA PHE A 36 -13.86 7.05 4.68
C PHE A 36 -15.12 7.84 5.03
N ASP A 37 -14.96 9.10 5.42
CA ASP A 37 -16.04 9.95 5.97
C ASP A 37 -16.61 10.98 4.99
N GLY A 38 -16.28 10.93 3.69
CA GLY A 38 -16.85 11.88 2.73
C GLY A 38 -16.72 11.46 1.28
N ASP A 39 -17.73 11.76 0.47
CA ASP A 39 -17.75 11.43 -0.95
C ASP A 39 -17.00 12.49 -1.76
N GLY A 40 -15.84 12.11 -2.32
CA GLY A 40 -15.15 12.92 -3.34
C GLY A 40 -13.63 12.99 -3.21
N PRO A 41 -12.96 13.57 -4.22
CA PRO A 41 -11.52 13.77 -4.20
C PRO A 41 -11.11 14.79 -3.13
N ALA A 42 -9.84 14.72 -2.69
CA ALA A 42 -9.30 15.69 -1.75
C ALA A 42 -9.47 17.15 -2.25
N ALA A 43 -9.85 18.06 -1.36
CA ALA A 43 -10.02 19.47 -1.71
C ALA A 43 -8.67 20.15 -2.06
N ASP A 44 -7.59 19.70 -1.42
CA ASP A 44 -6.24 20.19 -1.66
C ASP A 44 -5.66 19.70 -3.00
N GLU A 45 -5.18 20.64 -3.83
CA GLU A 45 -4.60 20.34 -5.15
C GLU A 45 -3.34 19.48 -5.02
N ARG A 46 -2.53 19.72 -3.99
CA ARG A 46 -1.32 18.94 -3.78
C ARG A 46 -1.66 17.49 -3.44
N ALA A 47 -2.60 17.27 -2.52
CA ALA A 47 -3.10 15.93 -2.22
C ALA A 47 -3.68 15.22 -3.45
N ARG A 48 -4.41 15.92 -4.33
CA ARG A 48 -4.90 15.34 -5.60
C ARG A 48 -3.77 14.96 -6.55
N ALA A 49 -2.76 15.80 -6.70
CA ALA A 49 -1.61 15.51 -7.54
C ALA A 49 -0.79 14.32 -7.01
N GLU A 50 -0.61 14.23 -5.68
CA GLU A 50 0.03 13.10 -5.01
C GLU A 50 -0.79 11.82 -5.20
N GLY A 51 -2.11 11.86 -5.00
CA GLY A 51 -3.00 10.72 -5.23
C GLY A 51 -2.97 10.22 -6.68
N ALA A 52 -3.01 11.14 -7.66
CA ALA A 52 -2.90 10.79 -9.08
C ALA A 52 -1.54 10.15 -9.43
N ALA A 53 -0.47 10.52 -8.73
CA ALA A 53 0.84 9.92 -8.93
C ALA A 53 0.94 8.51 -8.32
N LEU A 54 0.20 8.22 -7.26
CA LEU A 54 0.18 6.91 -6.59
C LEU A 54 -0.82 5.93 -7.20
N ALA A 55 -1.88 6.41 -7.87
CA ALA A 55 -2.92 5.56 -8.44
C ALA A 55 -2.40 4.45 -9.39
N PRO A 56 -1.42 4.70 -10.29
CA PRO A 56 -0.87 3.63 -11.14
C PRO A 56 -0.15 2.54 -10.32
N LEU A 57 0.48 2.91 -9.21
CA LEU A 57 1.20 2.00 -8.34
C LEU A 57 0.22 1.11 -7.56
N ILE A 58 -0.87 1.70 -7.06
CA ILE A 58 -1.98 0.96 -6.42
C ILE A 58 -2.59 -0.04 -7.42
N ALA A 59 -2.87 0.41 -8.64
CA ALA A 59 -3.44 -0.45 -9.68
C ALA A 59 -2.50 -1.62 -10.04
N HIS A 60 -1.20 -1.34 -10.15
CA HIS A 60 -0.19 -2.38 -10.40
C HIS A 60 -0.17 -3.44 -9.31
N TYR A 61 -0.14 -3.03 -8.04
CA TYR A 61 -0.11 -3.98 -6.92
C TYR A 61 -1.42 -4.74 -6.75
N ARG A 62 -2.57 -4.10 -6.99
CA ARG A 62 -3.86 -4.79 -7.01
C ARG A 62 -3.85 -5.92 -8.03
N GLU A 63 -3.43 -5.64 -9.26
CA GLU A 63 -3.40 -6.66 -10.32
C GLU A 63 -2.41 -7.79 -10.00
N ALA A 64 -1.27 -7.47 -9.40
CA ALA A 64 -0.27 -8.46 -9.02
C ALA A 64 -0.70 -9.36 -7.85
N LEU A 65 -1.44 -8.80 -6.87
CA LEU A 65 -1.79 -9.50 -5.63
C LEU A 65 -3.18 -10.16 -5.68
N SER A 66 -4.14 -9.52 -6.33
CA SER A 66 -5.56 -9.91 -6.27
C SER A 66 -6.25 -9.68 -7.61
N PRO A 67 -5.81 -10.35 -8.69
CA PRO A 67 -6.34 -10.13 -10.03
C PRO A 67 -7.84 -10.44 -10.07
N GLY A 68 -8.63 -9.49 -10.60
CA GLY A 68 -10.09 -9.62 -10.71
C GLY A 68 -10.87 -9.46 -9.40
N CYS A 69 -10.25 -9.00 -8.30
CA CYS A 69 -10.99 -8.67 -7.08
C CYS A 69 -12.01 -7.55 -7.34
N ALA A 70 -13.08 -7.51 -6.55
CA ALA A 70 -14.04 -6.40 -6.60
C ALA A 70 -13.35 -5.09 -6.16
N ASP A 71 -13.89 -3.94 -6.61
CA ASP A 71 -13.34 -2.63 -6.26
C ASP A 71 -13.51 -2.29 -4.76
N ASP A 72 -14.49 -2.90 -4.09
CA ASP A 72 -14.80 -2.75 -2.67
C ASP A 72 -14.19 -3.86 -1.79
N ASP A 73 -13.32 -4.70 -2.36
CA ASP A 73 -12.62 -5.75 -1.61
C ASP A 73 -11.60 -5.14 -0.64
N GLN A 74 -12.01 -5.00 0.61
CA GLN A 74 -11.19 -4.42 1.67
C GLN A 74 -9.94 -5.25 1.98
N ALA A 75 -10.00 -6.57 1.84
CA ALA A 75 -8.84 -7.42 2.09
C ALA A 75 -7.76 -7.19 1.02
N ALA A 76 -8.16 -7.13 -0.25
CA ALA A 76 -7.25 -6.81 -1.34
C ALA A 76 -6.64 -5.40 -1.19
N LEU A 77 -7.41 -4.42 -0.71
CA LEU A 77 -6.90 -3.08 -0.42
C LEU A 77 -5.84 -3.10 0.70
N ILE A 78 -6.08 -3.85 1.78
CA ILE A 78 -5.14 -3.96 2.91
C ILE A 78 -3.80 -4.53 2.43
N ASP A 79 -3.81 -5.62 1.65
CA ASP A 79 -2.61 -6.24 1.09
C ASP A 79 -1.79 -5.24 0.26
N VAL A 80 -2.46 -4.48 -0.61
CA VAL A 80 -1.82 -3.43 -1.42
C VAL A 80 -1.19 -2.36 -0.54
N LEU A 81 -1.90 -1.89 0.49
CA LEU A 81 -1.40 -0.84 1.38
C LEU A 81 -0.23 -1.32 2.25
N GLN A 82 -0.20 -2.60 2.66
CA GLN A 82 0.95 -3.18 3.35
C GLN A 82 2.19 -3.21 2.45
N VAL A 83 2.05 -3.69 1.22
CA VAL A 83 3.16 -3.67 0.25
C VAL A 83 3.62 -2.25 -0.03
N MET A 84 2.69 -1.31 -0.20
CA MET A 84 3.04 0.10 -0.43
C MET A 84 3.82 0.69 0.74
N ALA A 85 3.36 0.47 1.97
CA ALA A 85 3.99 0.97 3.18
C ALA A 85 5.44 0.48 3.29
N ILE A 86 5.68 -0.81 3.11
CA ILE A 86 7.01 -1.40 3.23
C ILE A 86 7.92 -1.00 2.06
N ALA A 87 7.43 -1.11 0.83
CA ALA A 87 8.26 -0.88 -0.35
C ALA A 87 8.66 0.59 -0.55
N HIS A 88 7.84 1.55 -0.10
CA HIS A 88 8.02 2.97 -0.45
C HIS A 88 8.14 3.91 0.73
N PHE A 89 7.74 3.47 1.93
CA PHE A 89 7.67 4.34 3.11
C PHE A 89 8.43 3.79 4.33
N GLU A 90 8.86 2.52 4.34
CA GLU A 90 9.75 2.02 5.39
C GLU A 90 11.13 2.69 5.24
N PRO A 91 11.66 3.33 6.31
CA PRO A 91 12.99 3.91 6.28
C PRO A 91 14.01 2.86 5.87
N GLN A 92 14.71 3.11 4.77
CA GLN A 92 15.84 2.28 4.38
C GLN A 92 17.01 2.67 5.28
N ASP A 93 17.35 1.82 6.25
CA ASP A 93 18.59 1.97 7.02
C ASP A 93 19.75 2.01 6.03
N THR A 94 20.26 3.21 5.79
CA THR A 94 21.41 3.42 4.94
C THR A 94 22.64 3.28 5.83
N PRO A 95 23.57 2.35 5.55
CA PRO A 95 24.76 2.15 6.38
C PRO A 95 25.69 3.36 6.40
#